data_AF-A0A0D1W3C5-F1
#
_entry.id   AF-A0A0D1W3C5-F1
#
_cell.length_a   1.000
_cell.length_b   1.000
_cell.length_c   1.000
_cell.angle_alpha   90.00
_cell.angle_beta   90.00
_cell.angle_gamma   90.00
#
_symmetry.space_group_name_H-M   'P 1'
#
loop_
_entity.id
_entity.type
_entity.pdbx_description
1 polymer ?
#
loop_
_entity_poly.entity_id
_entity_poly.type
_entity_poly.pdbx_seq_one_letter_code
_entity_poly.pdbx_strand_id
1 'polypeptide(L)'
;MSITFDLSVYPFVDLPLTKKTNPFEVAVRSGLNWGQRPEYNRESNQAYIPVHLDTHQNNPGFFPPRGTRFTILTDDGEEFTCVMAQDNNKAIETCDNNSILGIYFRQRLNLPLGFMVTIEDLLEYGRTYVRVYKIQDYLYYMDFRS
;
A
#
# COMPACT_ATOMS: atom_id res chain seq x y z
N MET A 1 8.16 -15.66 -16.55
CA MET A 1 7.60 -14.94 -17.72
C MET A 1 7.28 -13.55 -17.23
N SER A 2 8.17 -12.58 -17.46
CA SER A 2 7.96 -11.21 -16.97
C SER A 2 6.98 -10.52 -17.91
N ILE A 3 5.74 -10.32 -17.46
CA ILE A 3 4.77 -9.51 -18.20
C ILE A 3 5.35 -8.09 -18.21
N THR A 4 5.77 -7.62 -19.38
CA THR A 4 6.28 -6.26 -19.53
C THR A 4 5.10 -5.41 -19.96
N PHE A 5 4.40 -4.81 -19.00
CA PHE A 5 3.46 -3.74 -19.32
C PHE A 5 4.26 -2.52 -19.77
N ASP A 6 3.89 -1.92 -20.90
CA ASP A 6 4.28 -0.52 -21.13
C ASP A 6 3.45 0.34 -20.17
N LEU A 7 4.02 0.62 -19.00
CA LEU A 7 3.32 1.36 -17.95
C LEU A 7 3.08 2.82 -18.32
N SER A 8 3.73 3.34 -19.37
CA SER A 8 3.64 4.75 -19.75
C SER A 8 2.25 5.17 -20.24
N VAL A 9 1.44 4.21 -20.70
CA VAL A 9 0.11 4.48 -21.26
C VAL A 9 -1.01 4.39 -20.22
N TYR A 10 -0.74 3.87 -19.02
CA TYR A 10 -1.76 3.65 -18.01
C TYR A 10 -1.85 4.82 -17.03
N PRO A 11 -3.07 5.21 -16.62
CA PRO A 11 -3.25 6.19 -15.57
C PRO A 11 -2.72 5.64 -14.25
N PHE A 12 -2.15 6.52 -13.42
CA PHE A 12 -1.58 6.15 -12.14
C PHE A 12 -1.89 7.16 -11.05
N VAL A 13 -1.75 6.70 -9.81
CA VAL A 13 -1.77 7.53 -8.60
C VAL A 13 -0.54 7.23 -7.74
N ASP A 14 0.02 8.25 -7.13
CA ASP A 14 1.06 8.10 -6.11
C ASP A 14 0.40 8.12 -4.73
N LEU A 15 0.61 7.06 -3.95
CA LEU A 15 0.06 6.87 -2.62
C LEU A 15 1.18 6.99 -1.58
N PRO A 16 1.28 8.12 -0.86
CA PRO A 16 2.27 8.29 0.20
C PRO A 16 2.11 7.23 1.30
N LEU A 17 3.23 6.66 1.73
CA LEU A 17 3.30 5.77 2.90
C LEU A 17 3.55 6.55 4.21
N THR A 18 3.73 7.86 4.08
CA THR A 18 3.93 8.82 5.16
C THR A 18 2.63 9.53 5.52
N LYS A 19 2.65 10.35 6.58
CA LYS A 19 1.50 11.17 6.95
C LYS A 19 1.25 12.24 5.89
N LYS A 20 -0.03 12.47 5.58
CA LYS A 20 -0.45 13.59 4.72
C LYS A 20 0.02 14.96 5.24
N THR A 21 0.04 15.13 6.55
CA THR A 21 0.42 16.41 7.20
C THR A 21 1.93 16.61 7.29
N ASN A 22 2.71 15.53 7.17
CA ASN A 22 4.17 15.60 7.25
C ASN A 22 4.79 14.47 6.41
N PRO A 23 5.37 14.78 5.23
CA PRO A 23 5.97 13.78 4.36
C PRO A 23 7.25 13.16 4.93
N PHE A 24 7.78 13.69 6.04
CA PHE A 24 8.94 13.14 6.75
C PHE A 24 8.53 12.37 8.01
N GLU A 25 7.29 11.88 8.07
CA GLU A 25 6.83 11.12 9.23
C GLU A 25 5.94 9.95 8.80
N VAL A 26 6.24 8.75 9.30
CA VAL A 26 5.35 7.58 9.17
C VAL A 26 4.43 7.53 10.38
N ALA A 27 3.16 7.22 10.16
CA ALA A 27 2.21 7.13 11.26
C ALA A 27 2.52 5.93 12.18
N VAL A 28 2.48 6.14 13.49
CA VAL A 28 2.86 5.12 14.49
C VAL A 28 1.83 3.98 14.61
N ARG A 29 0.56 4.21 14.26
CA ARG A 29 -0.55 3.27 14.48
C ARG A 29 -1.53 3.15 13.31
N SER A 30 -1.08 3.48 12.10
CA SER A 30 -1.88 3.43 10.86
C SER A 30 -0.98 3.18 9.65
N GLY A 31 -1.57 2.90 8.49
CA GLY A 31 -0.80 2.55 7.29
C GLY A 31 0.06 1.32 7.53
N LEU A 32 1.36 1.43 7.27
CA LEU A 32 2.34 0.34 7.46
C LEU A 32 2.48 -0.15 8.92
N ASN A 33 2.11 0.69 9.88
CA ASN A 33 2.20 0.41 11.32
C ASN A 33 0.83 0.17 11.97
N TRP A 34 -0.20 -0.17 11.21
CA TRP A 34 -1.54 -0.35 11.77
C TRP A 34 -1.60 -1.41 12.88
N GLY A 35 -0.81 -2.48 12.74
CA GLY A 35 -0.62 -3.57 13.70
C GLY A 35 0.19 -3.21 14.96
N GLN A 36 0.88 -2.07 15.00
CA GLN A 36 1.79 -1.67 16.09
C GLN A 36 1.01 -1.19 17.34
N ARG A 37 0.29 -2.12 17.96
CA ARG A 37 -0.61 -1.90 19.10
C ARG A 37 -0.51 -3.07 20.09
N PRO A 38 0.63 -3.22 20.77
CA PRO A 38 0.86 -4.33 21.70
C PRO A 38 -0.17 -4.37 22.83
N GLU A 39 -0.72 -3.21 23.22
CA GLU A 39 -1.75 -3.12 24.26
C GLU A 39 -3.07 -3.83 23.89
N TYR A 40 -3.31 -4.08 22.60
CA TYR A 40 -4.47 -4.82 22.11
C TYR A 40 -4.11 -6.22 21.62
N ASN A 41 -2.88 -6.68 21.86
CA ASN A 41 -2.35 -7.94 21.33
C ASN A 41 -2.60 -8.09 19.81
N ARG A 42 -2.49 -6.97 19.08
CA ARG A 42 -2.72 -6.95 17.63
C ARG A 42 -1.53 -7.58 16.93
N GLU A 43 -1.79 -8.35 15.87
CA GLU A 43 -0.72 -8.90 15.05
C GLU A 43 0.07 -7.73 14.42
N SER A 44 1.39 -7.71 14.68
CA SER A 44 2.25 -6.54 14.49
C SER A 44 2.60 -6.25 13.04
N ASN A 45 2.44 -7.23 12.15
CA ASN A 45 2.61 -7.06 10.71
C ASN A 45 1.36 -6.53 10.01
N GLN A 46 0.21 -6.40 10.68
CA GLN A 46 -0.97 -5.87 10.00
C GLN A 46 -0.74 -4.46 9.47
N ALA A 47 -1.02 -4.26 8.19
CA ALA A 47 -0.81 -3.00 7.49
C ALA A 47 -1.87 -2.79 6.40
N TYR A 48 -1.97 -1.55 5.92
CA TYR A 48 -2.74 -1.19 4.74
C TYR A 48 -2.03 -0.06 3.99
N ILE A 49 -2.30 0.09 2.69
CA ILE A 49 -1.80 1.23 1.91
C ILE A 49 -2.82 2.38 2.02
N PRO A 50 -2.43 3.57 2.50
CA PRO A 50 -3.34 4.70 2.61
C PRO A 50 -3.80 5.20 1.24
N VAL A 51 -5.09 5.48 1.10
CA VAL A 51 -5.66 6.20 -0.05
C VAL A 51 -6.31 7.47 0.48
N HIS A 52 -5.71 8.61 0.16
CA HIS A 52 -6.17 9.90 0.68
C HIS A 52 -7.38 10.43 -0.10
N LEU A 53 -8.16 11.29 0.55
CA LEU A 53 -9.41 11.84 -0.02
C LEU A 53 -9.20 12.54 -1.36
N ASP A 54 -8.09 13.27 -1.50
CA ASP A 54 -7.68 13.94 -2.75
C ASP A 54 -7.38 12.94 -3.87
N THR A 55 -6.89 11.74 -3.57
CA THR A 55 -6.74 10.68 -4.58
C THR A 55 -8.09 10.34 -5.21
N HIS A 56 -9.13 10.17 -4.37
CA HIS A 56 -10.50 9.90 -4.84
C HIS A 56 -11.13 11.09 -5.57
N GLN A 57 -10.88 12.32 -5.10
CA GLN A 57 -11.42 13.54 -5.70
C GLN A 57 -10.80 13.82 -7.08
N ASN A 58 -9.48 13.63 -7.21
CA ASN A 58 -8.75 13.92 -8.44
C ASN A 58 -8.87 12.78 -9.46
N ASN A 59 -9.16 11.55 -9.00
CA ASN A 59 -9.24 10.36 -9.84
C ASN A 59 -10.52 9.55 -9.52
N PRO A 60 -11.71 10.11 -9.80
CA PRO A 60 -12.97 9.43 -9.51
C PRO A 60 -13.06 8.10 -10.28
N GLY A 61 -13.39 7.02 -9.58
CA GLY A 61 -13.48 5.68 -10.17
C GLY A 61 -12.12 5.02 -10.48
N PHE A 62 -11.02 5.58 -9.96
CA PHE A 62 -9.70 4.95 -10.08
C PHE A 62 -9.67 3.59 -9.41
N PHE A 63 -10.15 3.50 -8.17
CA PHE A 63 -10.27 2.23 -7.44
C PHE A 63 -11.73 1.70 -7.45
N PRO A 64 -11.93 0.38 -7.26
CA PRO A 64 -13.25 -0.22 -7.18
C PRO A 64 -14.07 0.26 -5.97
N PRO A 65 -15.39 0.04 -5.97
CA PRO A 65 -16.22 0.24 -4.78
C PRO A 65 -15.73 -0.59 -3.57
N ARG A 66 -16.03 -0.12 -2.35
CA ARG A 66 -15.67 -0.79 -1.08
C ARG A 66 -16.03 -2.27 -1.11
N GLY A 67 -15.12 -3.13 -0.67
CA GLY A 67 -15.33 -4.58 -0.61
C GLY A 67 -15.32 -5.31 -1.97
N THR A 68 -15.18 -4.59 -3.08
CA THR A 68 -14.99 -5.24 -4.39
C THR A 68 -13.55 -5.71 -4.51
N ARG A 69 -13.35 -6.99 -4.80
CA ARG A 69 -12.03 -7.60 -4.95
C ARG A 69 -11.34 -7.09 -6.22
N PHE A 70 -10.04 -6.86 -6.12
CA PHE A 70 -9.17 -6.56 -7.25
C PHE A 70 -7.77 -7.11 -7.03
N THR A 71 -7.04 -7.32 -8.11
CA THR A 71 -5.67 -7.81 -8.07
C THR A 71 -4.67 -6.66 -8.18
N ILE A 72 -3.62 -6.70 -7.37
CA ILE A 72 -2.42 -5.88 -7.52
C ILE A 72 -1.25 -6.80 -7.86
N LEU A 73 -0.62 -6.57 -9.01
CA LEU A 73 0.69 -7.14 -9.34
C LEU A 73 1.78 -6.17 -8.93
N THR A 74 2.90 -6.64 -8.41
CA THR A 74 4.00 -5.76 -7.96
C THR A 74 5.18 -5.75 -8.91
N ASP A 75 6.08 -4.78 -8.71
CA ASP A 75 7.30 -4.64 -9.48
C ASP A 75 8.32 -5.78 -9.32
N ASP A 76 8.25 -6.52 -8.22
CA ASP A 76 9.08 -7.69 -7.90
C ASP A 76 8.37 -9.03 -8.15
N GLY A 77 7.17 -9.01 -8.74
CA GLY A 77 6.47 -10.20 -9.21
C GLY A 77 5.54 -10.85 -8.20
N GLU A 78 5.27 -10.21 -7.06
CA GLU A 78 4.23 -10.62 -6.12
C GLU A 78 2.83 -10.28 -6.65
N GLU A 79 1.82 -11.01 -6.16
CA GLU A 79 0.42 -10.81 -6.49
C GLU A 79 -0.43 -10.78 -5.23
N PHE A 80 -1.30 -9.76 -5.11
CA PHE A 80 -2.22 -9.61 -3.99
C PHE A 80 -3.66 -9.49 -4.46
N THR A 81 -4.57 -10.22 -3.81
CA THR A 81 -6.01 -9.96 -3.92
C THR A 81 -6.45 -9.00 -2.80
N CYS A 82 -6.84 -7.80 -3.19
CA CYS A 82 -7.12 -6.67 -2.31
C CYS A 82 -8.57 -6.19 -2.39
N VAL A 83 -8.96 -5.38 -1.43
CA VAL A 83 -10.20 -4.60 -1.41
C VAL A 83 -9.93 -3.17 -0.96
N MET A 84 -10.79 -2.25 -1.39
CA MET A 84 -10.92 -0.96 -0.72
C MET A 84 -11.69 -1.16 0.59
N ALA A 85 -11.10 -0.69 1.69
CA ALA A 85 -11.58 -0.91 3.05
C ALA A 85 -11.63 0.39 3.86
N GLN A 86 -12.16 0.26 5.09
CA GLN A 86 -12.36 1.33 6.06
C GLN A 86 -13.27 2.47 5.58
N ASP A 87 -13.59 3.38 6.50
CA ASP A 87 -14.47 4.51 6.19
C ASP A 87 -13.84 5.42 5.14
N ASN A 88 -14.66 5.86 4.18
CA ASN A 88 -14.27 6.65 3.02
C ASN A 88 -13.34 5.95 2.03
N ASN A 89 -13.28 4.61 2.03
CA ASN A 89 -12.44 3.83 1.12
C ASN A 89 -10.96 4.26 1.20
N LYS A 90 -10.48 4.50 2.42
CA LYS A 90 -9.17 5.12 2.66
C LYS A 90 -8.02 4.13 2.81
N ALA A 91 -8.29 2.84 2.65
CA ALA A 91 -7.32 1.77 2.87
C ALA A 91 -7.42 0.72 1.75
N ILE A 92 -6.27 0.33 1.20
CA ILE A 92 -6.14 -0.92 0.44
C ILE A 92 -5.65 -1.98 1.42
N GLU A 93 -6.43 -3.05 1.56
CA GLU A 93 -6.16 -4.19 2.43
C GLU A 93 -6.22 -5.48 1.61
N THR A 94 -5.42 -6.49 1.94
CA THR A 94 -5.59 -7.85 1.42
C THR A 94 -6.87 -8.47 1.98
N CYS A 95 -7.56 -9.31 1.22
CA CYS A 95 -8.87 -9.84 1.61
C CYS A 95 -8.86 -10.70 2.89
N ASP A 96 -7.88 -11.59 3.02
CA ASP A 96 -7.95 -12.66 4.02
C ASP A 96 -7.08 -12.38 5.26
N ASN A 97 -5.95 -11.69 5.07
CA ASN A 97 -5.02 -11.41 6.17
C ASN A 97 -4.22 -10.11 5.94
N ASN A 98 -4.59 -9.04 6.65
CA ASN A 98 -3.94 -7.73 6.57
C ASN A 98 -2.45 -7.72 6.93
N SER A 99 -1.92 -8.81 7.51
CA SER A 99 -0.48 -8.97 7.74
C SER A 99 0.31 -9.20 6.45
N ILE A 100 -0.33 -9.66 5.36
CA ILE A 100 0.35 -9.95 4.08
C ILE A 100 1.05 -8.70 3.54
N LEU A 101 0.34 -7.57 3.42
CA LEU A 101 0.94 -6.33 2.94
C LEU A 101 2.07 -5.85 3.87
N GLY A 102 1.91 -5.97 5.19
CA GLY A 102 2.93 -5.48 6.10
C GLY A 102 4.15 -6.40 6.21
N ILE A 103 4.01 -7.71 5.97
CA ILE A 103 5.13 -8.62 5.76
C ILE A 103 5.87 -8.21 4.48
N TYR A 104 5.15 -8.02 3.38
CA TYR A 104 5.71 -7.60 2.11
C TYR A 104 6.52 -6.29 2.25
N PHE A 105 5.95 -5.22 2.80
CA PHE A 105 6.68 -3.96 2.96
C PHE A 105 7.89 -4.11 3.89
N ARG A 106 7.80 -4.86 4.99
CA ARG A 106 8.96 -5.07 5.86
C ARG A 106 10.08 -5.83 5.14
N GLN A 107 9.74 -6.85 4.34
CA GLN A 107 10.72 -7.55 3.52
C GLN A 107 11.37 -6.64 2.47
N ARG A 108 10.58 -5.81 1.78
CA ARG A 108 11.07 -4.81 0.82
C ARG A 108 12.06 -3.83 1.47
N LEU A 109 11.77 -3.43 2.70
CA LEU A 109 12.58 -2.49 3.49
C LEU A 109 13.73 -3.18 4.25
N ASN A 110 13.91 -4.50 4.09
CA ASN A 110 14.89 -5.30 4.83
C ASN A 110 14.75 -5.17 6.37
N LEU A 111 13.50 -5.07 6.85
CA LEU A 111 13.15 -4.97 8.26
C LEU A 111 12.74 -6.34 8.84
N PRO A 112 13.06 -6.62 10.11
CA PRO A 112 12.49 -7.77 10.80
C PRO A 112 10.96 -7.71 10.83
N LEU A 113 10.32 -8.88 10.72
CA LEU A 113 8.86 -8.97 10.81
C LEU A 113 8.37 -8.45 12.18
N GLY A 114 7.26 -7.73 12.15
CA GLY A 114 6.64 -7.12 13.32
C GLY A 114 7.27 -5.83 13.81
N PHE A 115 8.37 -5.36 13.21
CA PHE A 115 8.98 -4.08 13.61
C PHE A 115 8.19 -2.89 13.08
N MET A 116 8.35 -1.75 13.74
CA MET A 116 7.78 -0.48 13.28
C MET A 116 8.56 0.00 12.06
N VAL A 117 7.83 0.44 11.03
CA VAL A 117 8.40 1.15 9.89
C VAL A 117 8.53 2.62 10.25
N THR A 118 9.73 3.17 10.14
CA THR A 118 10.05 4.57 10.40
C THR A 118 10.20 5.35 9.08
N ILE A 119 10.40 6.67 9.20
CA ILE A 119 10.73 7.46 8.01
C ILE A 119 12.14 7.14 7.52
N GLU A 120 13.08 6.87 8.42
CA GLU A 120 14.46 6.48 8.10
C GLU A 120 14.46 5.23 7.22
N ASP A 121 13.66 4.22 7.54
CA ASP A 121 13.56 3.00 6.73
C ASP A 121 13.14 3.29 5.28
N LEU A 122 12.16 4.19 5.09
CA LEU A 122 11.69 4.58 3.75
C LEU A 122 12.71 5.43 2.99
N LEU A 123 13.45 6.28 3.71
CA LEU A 123 14.50 7.13 3.12
C LEU A 123 15.74 6.32 2.74
N GLU A 124 16.15 5.37 3.59
CA GLU A 124 17.24 4.43 3.31
C GLU A 124 16.87 3.50 2.15
N TYR A 125 15.62 3.05 2.10
CA TYR A 125 15.11 2.32 0.96
C TYR A 125 15.13 3.17 -0.32
N GLY A 126 14.88 4.48 -0.22
CA GLY A 126 14.92 5.45 -1.31
C GLY A 126 13.56 5.82 -1.89
N ARG A 127 12.46 5.37 -1.28
CA ARG A 127 11.08 5.65 -1.74
C ARG A 127 10.06 5.70 -0.60
N THR A 128 9.26 6.76 -0.59
CA THR A 128 8.26 7.05 0.47
C THR A 128 6.80 6.89 0.02
N TYR A 129 6.57 6.44 -1.21
CA TYR A 129 5.24 6.24 -1.78
C TYR A 129 5.23 5.02 -2.70
N VAL A 130 4.07 4.38 -2.86
CA VAL A 130 3.86 3.43 -3.96
C VAL A 130 3.18 4.14 -5.12
N ARG A 131 3.57 3.80 -6.36
CA ARG A 131 2.82 4.21 -7.55
C ARG A 131 1.92 3.08 -7.97
N VAL A 132 0.62 3.34 -8.08
CA VAL A 132 -0.35 2.34 -8.52
C VAL A 132 -0.91 2.73 -9.88
N TYR A 133 -0.74 1.85 -10.86
CA TYR A 133 -1.26 1.97 -12.21
C TYR A 133 -2.57 1.18 -12.32
N LYS A 134 -3.58 1.75 -12.99
CA LYS A 134 -4.79 1.01 -13.35
C LYS A 134 -4.60 0.39 -14.73
N ILE A 135 -4.38 -0.92 -14.77
CA ILE A 135 -4.14 -1.67 -16.02
C ILE A 135 -5.48 -1.91 -16.74
N GLN A 136 -6.48 -2.34 -15.99
CA GLN A 136 -7.87 -2.46 -16.43
C GLN A 136 -8.77 -2.50 -15.19
N ASP A 137 -10.07 -2.70 -15.39
CA ASP A 137 -10.97 -2.89 -14.25
C ASP A 137 -10.54 -4.11 -13.42
N TYR A 138 -10.40 -3.87 -12.12
CA TYR A 138 -9.99 -4.85 -11.11
C TYR A 138 -8.57 -5.44 -11.25
N LEU A 139 -7.72 -4.88 -12.12
CA LEU A 139 -6.30 -5.25 -12.22
C LEU A 139 -5.42 -3.99 -12.18
N TYR A 140 -4.53 -3.97 -11.20
CA TYR A 140 -3.61 -2.87 -10.96
C TYR A 140 -2.17 -3.39 -10.92
N TYR A 141 -1.24 -2.47 -11.16
CA TYR A 141 0.18 -2.71 -10.99
C TYR A 141 0.73 -1.72 -9.96
N MET A 142 1.42 -2.21 -8.93
CA MET A 142 2.04 -1.41 -7.89
C MET A 142 3.56 -1.41 -8.06
N ASP A 143 4.11 -0.23 -8.32
CA ASP A 143 5.54 0.00 -8.36
C ASP A 143 6.02 0.61 -7.05
N PHE A 144 6.92 -0.12 -6.38
CA PHE A 144 7.62 0.33 -5.19
C PHE A 144 9.14 0.24 -5.35
N ARG A 145 9.70 0.12 -6.57
CA ARG A 145 11.17 0.10 -6.75
C ARG A 145 11.81 1.40 -6.28
N SER A 146 12.97 1.30 -5.64
CA SER A 146 13.87 2.44 -5.44
C SER A 146 14.95 2.53 -6.52
#